data_AF-A0A2U3BD93-F1
#
_entry.id   AF-A0A2U3BD93-F1
#
_cell.length_a   1.000
_cell.length_b   1.000
_cell.length_c   1.000
_cell.angle_alpha   90.00
_cell.angle_beta   90.00
_cell.angle_gamma   90.00
#
_symmetry.space_group_name_H-M   'P 1'
#
loop_
_entity.id
_entity.type
_entity.pdbx_description
1 polymer ?
#
loop_
_entity_poly.entity_id
_entity_poly.type
_entity_poly.pdbx_seq_one_letter_code
_entity_poly.pdbx_strand_id
1 'polypeptide(L)'
;MKFSPLAVHCASLCFDVIQSNSFKELSHCEIEQFYEDIYGLIQQRTALWPEHHQREHEFIDSVTCGVLKALHICRDKPQARDAEWLLSALESRIDFSIKQLH
;
A
#
# COMPACT_ATOMS: atom_id res chain seq x y z
N MET A 1 -7.57 -6.98 -16.41
CA MET A 1 -6.30 -6.34 -15.99
C MET A 1 -5.62 -7.26 -15.00
N LYS A 2 -4.28 -7.33 -14.98
CA LYS A 2 -3.51 -8.21 -14.07
C LYS A 2 -3.54 -7.73 -12.60
N PHE A 3 -3.85 -6.45 -12.37
CA PHE A 3 -3.87 -5.82 -11.05
C PHE A 3 -5.16 -5.02 -10.85
N SER A 4 -5.67 -4.98 -9.63
CA SER A 4 -6.86 -4.21 -9.25
C SER A 4 -6.60 -2.70 -9.28
N PRO A 5 -7.64 -1.86 -9.45
CA PRO A 5 -7.50 -0.41 -9.35
C PRO A 5 -6.94 0.08 -8.00
N LEU A 6 -7.12 -0.69 -6.93
CA LEU A 6 -6.55 -0.38 -5.62
C LEU A 6 -5.07 -0.74 -5.56
N ALA A 7 -4.63 -1.88 -6.11
CA ALA A 7 -3.20 -2.19 -6.20
C ALA A 7 -2.44 -1.12 -7.00
N VAL A 8 -3.03 -0.64 -8.10
CA VAL A 8 -2.45 0.48 -8.87
C VAL A 8 -2.37 1.75 -8.03
N HIS A 9 -3.44 2.10 -7.30
CA HIS A 9 -3.44 3.27 -6.41
C HIS A 9 -2.37 3.16 -5.32
N CYS A 10 -2.30 2.03 -4.61
CA CYS A 10 -1.30 1.79 -3.58
C CYS A 10 0.13 1.81 -4.15
N ALA A 11 0.34 1.32 -5.37
CA ALA A 11 1.64 1.36 -6.01
C ALA A 11 2.04 2.80 -6.35
N SER A 12 1.10 3.62 -6.81
CA SER A 12 1.32 5.06 -7.01
C SER A 12 1.73 5.76 -5.71
N LEU A 13 1.03 5.48 -4.59
CA LEU A 13 1.41 6.03 -3.28
C LEU A 13 2.84 5.64 -2.87
N CYS A 14 3.23 4.38 -3.10
CA CYS A 14 4.61 3.95 -2.87
C CYS A 14 5.60 4.78 -3.73
N PHE A 15 5.29 4.98 -5.01
CA PHE A 15 6.18 5.72 -5.91
C PHE A 15 6.30 7.20 -5.55
N ASP A 16 5.21 7.85 -5.14
CA ASP A 16 5.25 9.24 -4.69
C ASP A 16 6.24 9.43 -3.53
N VAL A 17 6.24 8.50 -2.59
CA VAL A 17 7.19 8.49 -1.46
C VAL A 17 8.61 8.12 -1.93
N ILE A 18 8.76 7.07 -2.74
CA ILE A 18 10.08 6.55 -3.18
C ILE A 18 10.83 7.56 -4.06
N GLN A 19 10.10 8.33 -4.87
CA GLN A 19 10.67 9.33 -5.79
C GLN A 19 11.08 10.63 -5.08
N SER A 20 10.70 10.81 -3.80
CA SER A 20 11.23 11.90 -2.98
C SER A 20 12.75 11.81 -2.86
N ASN A 21 13.42 12.96 -2.98
CA ASN A 21 14.88 13.06 -2.83
C ASN A 21 15.38 12.57 -1.46
N SER A 22 14.54 12.64 -0.42
CA SER A 22 14.88 12.25 0.95
C SER A 22 14.53 10.80 1.29
N PHE A 23 13.90 10.02 0.39
CA PHE A 23 13.41 8.68 0.73
C PHE A 23 14.49 7.73 1.27
N LYS A 24 15.72 7.85 0.75
CA LYS A 24 16.86 7.04 1.21
C LYS A 24 17.33 7.41 2.62
N GLU A 25 17.01 8.62 3.08
CA GLU A 25 17.43 9.18 4.36
C GLU A 25 16.39 8.94 5.45
N LEU A 26 15.12 8.74 5.08
CA LEU A 26 14.06 8.38 6.02
C LEU A 26 14.46 7.16 6.83
N SER A 27 14.16 7.16 8.12
CA SER A 27 14.22 6.03 9.03
C SER A 27 12.97 5.14 8.89
N HIS A 28 13.03 3.90 9.41
CA HIS A 28 11.82 3.07 9.50
C HIS A 28 10.74 3.75 10.35
N CYS A 29 11.13 4.45 11.42
CA CYS A 29 10.20 5.21 12.26
C CYS A 29 9.50 6.31 11.46
N GLU A 30 10.22 7.05 10.61
CA GLU A 30 9.63 8.07 9.73
C GLU A 30 8.74 7.45 8.65
N ILE A 31 9.04 6.24 8.17
CA ILE A 31 8.12 5.52 7.26
C ILE A 31 6.81 5.18 7.97
N GLU A 32 6.85 4.72 9.23
CA GLU A 32 5.64 4.42 10.00
C GLU A 32 4.75 5.67 10.22
N GLN A 33 5.33 6.87 10.22
CA GLN A 33 4.56 8.11 10.34
C GLN A 33 3.61 8.36 9.15
N PHE A 34 3.81 7.67 8.02
CA PHE A 34 2.89 7.74 6.88
C PHE A 34 1.60 6.93 7.07
N TYR A 35 1.46 6.19 8.17
CA TYR A 35 0.31 5.30 8.40
C TYR A 35 -1.02 6.05 8.23
N GLU A 36 -1.23 7.14 8.95
CA GLU A 36 -2.51 7.87 8.95
C GLU A 36 -2.85 8.44 7.57
N ASP A 37 -1.85 8.98 6.87
CA ASP A 37 -2.03 9.53 5.52
C ASP A 37 -2.36 8.44 4.51
N ILE A 38 -1.62 7.32 4.52
CA ILE A 38 -1.85 6.18 3.63
C ILE A 38 -3.22 5.55 3.93
N TYR A 39 -3.55 5.36 5.21
CA TYR A 39 -4.84 4.83 5.64
C TYR A 39 -5.98 5.70 5.11
N GLY A 40 -5.89 7.02 5.30
CA GLY A 40 -6.90 7.97 4.83
C GLY A 40 -7.08 7.95 3.30
N LEU A 41 -5.99 7.86 2.54
CA LEU A 41 -6.04 7.79 1.08
C LEU A 41 -6.66 6.47 0.59
N ILE A 42 -6.30 5.35 1.21
CA ILE A 42 -6.92 4.06 0.90
C ILE A 42 -8.41 4.07 1.27
N GLN A 43 -8.77 4.60 2.44
CA GLN A 43 -10.17 4.73 2.87
C GLN A 43 -10.99 5.57 1.89
N GLN A 44 -10.46 6.71 1.42
CA GLN A 44 -11.12 7.52 0.40
C GLN A 44 -11.32 6.74 -0.90
N ARG A 45 -10.36 5.89 -1.27
CA ARG A 45 -10.44 5.07 -2.48
C ARG A 45 -11.46 3.94 -2.34
N THR A 46 -11.53 3.27 -1.20
CA THR A 46 -12.49 2.18 -0.94
C THR A 46 -13.90 2.70 -0.75
N ALA A 47 -14.07 3.91 -0.22
CA ALA A 47 -15.39 4.54 -0.09
C ALA A 47 -16.10 4.78 -1.45
N LEU A 48 -15.36 4.75 -2.56
CA LEU A 48 -15.89 4.85 -3.92
C LEU A 48 -16.30 3.49 -4.51
N TRP A 49 -16.06 2.39 -3.80
CA TRP A 49 -16.45 1.06 -4.27
C TRP A 49 -17.96 0.85 -4.14
N PRO A 50 -18.60 0.17 -5.11
CA PRO A 50 -20.02 -0.14 -5.03
C PRO A 50 -20.33 -1.17 -3.92
N GLU A 51 -19.33 -1.93 -3.49
CA GLU A 51 -19.43 -2.96 -2.47
C GLU A 51 -18.71 -2.50 -1.20
N HIS A 52 -19.42 -2.48 -0.07
CA HIS A 52 -18.85 -2.20 1.24
C HIS A 52 -18.56 -3.51 1.97
N HIS A 53 -17.34 -3.67 2.45
CA HIS A 53 -16.98 -4.82 3.27
C HIS A 53 -17.47 -4.63 4.72
N GLN A 54 -18.00 -5.69 5.34
CA GLN A 54 -18.44 -5.67 6.75
C GLN A 54 -17.31 -5.34 7.75
N ARG A 55 -16.06 -5.46 7.30
CA ARG A 55 -14.81 -5.24 8.04
C ARG A 55 -13.89 -4.29 7.27
N GLU A 56 -14.46 -3.15 6.86
CA GLU A 56 -13.76 -2.17 6.03
C GLU A 56 -12.51 -1.63 6.73
N HIS A 57 -12.58 -1.41 8.05
CA HIS A 57 -11.41 -0.99 8.84
C HIS A 57 -10.28 -2.02 8.79
N GLU A 58 -10.56 -3.29 9.07
CA GLU A 58 -9.54 -4.34 9.06
C GLU A 58 -8.95 -4.55 7.67
N PHE A 59 -9.75 -4.35 6.61
CA PHE A 59 -9.27 -4.37 5.24
C PHE A 59 -8.31 -3.20 4.98
N ILE A 60 -8.72 -1.97 5.26
CA ILE A 60 -7.91 -0.76 5.02
C ILE A 60 -6.62 -0.82 5.83
N ASP A 61 -6.68 -1.20 7.10
CA ASP A 61 -5.51 -1.36 7.97
C ASP A 61 -4.52 -2.38 7.38
N SER A 62 -5.03 -3.54 6.94
CA SER A 62 -4.20 -4.58 6.34
C SER A 62 -3.50 -4.13 5.06
N VAL A 63 -4.20 -3.39 4.19
CA VAL A 63 -3.63 -2.85 2.95
C VAL A 63 -2.63 -1.73 3.26
N THR A 64 -2.93 -0.85 4.23
CA THR A 64 -2.03 0.21 4.73
C THR A 64 -0.72 -0.37 5.23
N CYS A 65 -0.78 -1.40 6.08
CA CYS A 65 0.38 -2.14 6.55
C CYS A 65 1.17 -2.77 5.38
N GLY A 66 0.48 -3.22 4.33
CA GLY A 66 1.09 -3.71 3.10
C GLY A 66 1.92 -2.65 2.36
N VAL A 67 1.38 -1.43 2.24
CA VAL A 67 2.08 -0.29 1.64
C VAL A 67 3.31 0.10 2.47
N LEU A 68 3.17 0.24 3.79
CA LEU A 68 4.30 0.54 4.67
C LEU A 68 5.40 -0.53 4.58
N LYS A 69 5.02 -1.80 4.55
CA LYS A 69 5.96 -2.91 4.36
C LYS A 69 6.68 -2.83 3.01
N ALA A 70 5.98 -2.47 1.93
CA ALA A 70 6.60 -2.24 0.64
C ALA A 70 7.62 -1.09 0.69
N LEU A 71 7.29 0.03 1.35
CA LEU A 71 8.21 1.15 1.55
C LEU A 71 9.47 0.74 2.32
N HIS A 72 9.34 -0.02 3.41
CA HIS A 72 10.49 -0.57 4.14
C HIS A 72 11.39 -1.41 3.25
N ILE A 73 10.81 -2.29 2.43
CA ILE A 73 11.58 -3.13 1.50
C ILE A 73 12.27 -2.27 0.44
N CYS A 74 11.58 -1.28 -0.15
CA CYS A 74 12.16 -0.38 -1.16
C CYS A 74 13.26 0.54 -0.61
N ARG A 75 13.22 0.83 0.70
CA ARG A 75 14.28 1.53 1.42
C ARG A 75 15.51 0.64 1.56
N ASP A 76 15.35 -0.55 2.12
CA ASP A 76 16.46 -1.47 2.42
C ASP A 76 17.06 -2.10 1.16
N LYS A 77 16.23 -2.26 0.12
CA LYS A 77 16.60 -2.91 -1.14
C LYS A 77 16.20 -1.99 -2.30
N PRO A 78 17.06 -1.05 -2.71
CA PRO A 78 16.78 -0.17 -3.84
C PRO A 78 16.47 -0.90 -5.15
N GLN A 79 16.94 -2.14 -5.30
CA GLN A 79 16.68 -3.02 -6.44
C GLN A 79 15.22 -3.52 -6.49
N ALA A 80 14.48 -3.43 -5.38
CA ALA A 80 13.07 -3.80 -5.26
C ALA A 80 12.11 -2.66 -5.64
N ARG A 81 12.61 -1.52 -6.15
CA ARG A 81 11.80 -0.39 -6.65
C ARG A 81 11.21 -0.66 -8.05
N ASP A 82 10.97 -1.93 -8.34
CA ASP A 82 10.40 -2.39 -9.59
C ASP A 82 8.87 -2.28 -9.53
N ALA A 83 8.28 -1.73 -10.59
CA ALA A 83 6.84 -1.49 -10.64
C ALA A 83 6.04 -2.78 -10.67
N GLU A 84 6.52 -3.81 -11.37
CA GLU A 84 5.83 -5.11 -11.43
C GLU A 84 5.87 -5.81 -10.07
N TRP A 85 6.99 -5.73 -9.35
CA TRP A 85 7.11 -6.24 -7.99
C TRP A 85 6.16 -5.51 -7.03
N LEU A 86 6.14 -4.17 -7.03
CA LEU A 86 5.25 -3.39 -6.17
C LEU A 86 3.78 -3.72 -6.44
N LEU A 87 3.37 -3.72 -7.70
CA LEU A 87 2.00 -4.07 -8.11
C LEU A 87 1.64 -5.50 -7.67
N SER A 88 2.52 -6.46 -7.87
CA SER A 88 2.28 -7.86 -7.49
C SER A 88 2.22 -8.05 -5.98
N ALA A 89 3.07 -7.36 -5.22
CA ALA A 89 3.09 -7.42 -3.76
C ALA A 89 1.81 -6.82 -3.16
N LEU A 90 1.33 -5.70 -3.71
CA LEU A 90 0.12 -5.02 -3.26
C LEU A 90 -1.14 -5.79 -3.65
N GLU A 91 -1.23 -6.31 -4.87
CA GLU A 91 -2.34 -7.17 -5.28
C GLU A 91 -2.42 -8.43 -4.40
N SER A 92 -1.28 -9.09 -4.15
CA SER A 92 -1.24 -10.25 -3.26
C SER A 92 -1.67 -9.93 -1.83
N ARG A 93 -1.39 -8.71 -1.34
CA ARG A 93 -1.87 -8.24 -0.03
C ARG A 93 -3.38 -8.08 -0.05
N ILE A 94 -3.92 -7.37 -1.04
CA ILE A 94 -5.36 -7.10 -1.18
C ILE A 94 -6.13 -8.42 -1.25
N ASP A 95 -5.71 -9.35 -2.09
CA ASP A 95 -6.32 -10.68 -2.21
C ASP A 95 -6.31 -11.45 -0.90
N PHE A 96 -5.20 -11.40 -0.16
CA PHE A 96 -5.09 -12.03 1.14
C PHE A 96 -6.04 -11.40 2.15
N SER A 97 -6.12 -10.08 2.19
CA SER A 97 -7.01 -9.34 3.10
C SER A 97 -8.48 -9.64 2.80
N ILE A 98 -8.89 -9.68 1.53
CA ILE A 98 -10.25 -10.07 1.14
C ILE A 98 -10.58 -11.49 1.61
N LYS A 99 -9.66 -12.45 1.38
CA LYS A 99 -9.85 -13.86 1.77
C LYS A 99 -9.92 -14.09 3.28
N GLN A 100 -9.33 -13.22 4.11
CA GLN A 100 -9.37 -13.34 5.57
C GLN A 100 -10.66 -12.75 6.18
N LEU A 101 -11.35 -11.90 5.42
CA LEU A 101 -12.53 -11.16 5.89
C LEU A 101 -13.85 -11.72 5.36
N HIS A 102 -13.79 -12.69 4.44
CA HIS A 102 -14.89 -13.51 3.94
C HIS A 102 -14.85 -14.90 4.58
#